data_AF-A0A6V7KS11-F1
#
_entry.id   AF-A0A6V7KS11-F1
#
_cell.length_a   1.000
_cell.length_b   1.000
_cell.length_c   1.000
_cell.angle_alpha   90.00
_cell.angle_beta   90.00
_cell.angle_gamma   90.00
#
_symmetry.space_group_name_H-M   'P 1'
#
loop_
_entity.id
_entity.type
_entity.pdbx_description
1 polymer ?
#
loop_
_entity_poly.entity_id
_entity_poly.type
_entity_poly.pdbx_seq_one_letter_code
_entity_poly.pdbx_strand_id
1 'polypeptide(L)'
;MTSTYDENLSENNFFLCLCRDHTVIHSKAIQESWIICIPRRGSYPDDLISEDDISAHILIPDELQSGARSFQTLAGQRVELKNRLLTIKDEKQTTMSRLLFEETFYSDDLAKYRV
;
A
#
# COMPACT_ATOMS: atom_id res chain seq x y z
N MET A 1 -18.81 -20.15 -4.10
CA MET A 1 -17.64 -20.28 -5.00
C MET A 1 -16.44 -19.86 -4.20
N THR A 2 -15.48 -20.77 -4.01
CA THR A 2 -14.33 -20.60 -3.14
C THR A 2 -13.46 -19.48 -3.69
N SER A 3 -13.62 -18.29 -3.12
CA SER A 3 -12.73 -17.16 -3.30
C SER A 3 -11.38 -17.55 -2.72
N THR A 4 -10.59 -18.34 -3.45
CA THR A 4 -9.21 -18.63 -3.10
C THR A 4 -8.54 -17.28 -2.95
N TYR A 5 -8.23 -16.96 -1.70
CA TYR A 5 -7.61 -15.71 -1.32
C TYR A 5 -6.18 -15.77 -1.87
N ASP A 6 -5.80 -14.80 -2.70
CA ASP A 6 -4.49 -14.73 -3.33
C ASP A 6 -3.52 -14.16 -2.27
N GLU A 7 -3.16 -15.00 -1.30
CA GLU A 7 -2.32 -14.66 -0.13
C GLU A 7 -0.85 -14.48 -0.51
N ASN A 8 -0.44 -15.03 -1.65
CA ASN A 8 0.95 -14.96 -2.07
C ASN A 8 1.24 -13.59 -2.68
N LEU A 9 1.66 -12.65 -1.84
CA LEU A 9 2.20 -11.36 -2.30
C LEU A 9 3.36 -11.56 -3.29
N SER A 10 4.14 -12.64 -3.14
CA SER A 10 5.18 -13.03 -4.09
C SER A 10 4.68 -13.38 -5.49
N GLU A 11 3.40 -13.66 -5.67
CA GLU A 11 2.76 -13.91 -6.96
C GLU A 11 1.94 -12.70 -7.47
N ASN A 12 1.89 -11.62 -6.69
CA ASN A 12 1.14 -10.42 -7.04
C ASN A 12 1.97 -9.55 -7.99
N ASN A 13 1.47 -9.34 -9.21
CA ASN A 13 2.18 -8.57 -10.24
C ASN A 13 2.42 -7.11 -9.83
N PHE A 14 1.55 -6.50 -9.02
CA PHE A 14 1.77 -5.17 -8.47
C PHE A 14 2.97 -5.14 -7.52
N PHE A 15 3.04 -6.10 -6.60
CA PHE A 15 4.16 -6.20 -5.67
C PHE A 15 5.48 -6.54 -6.39
N LEU A 16 5.44 -7.47 -7.35
CA LEU A 16 6.60 -7.82 -8.17
C LEU A 16 7.11 -6.62 -9.00
N CYS A 17 6.22 -5.83 -9.59
CA CYS A 17 6.55 -4.60 -10.29
C CYS A 17 7.20 -3.58 -9.35
N LEU A 18 6.63 -3.36 -8.16
CA LEU A 18 7.22 -2.48 -7.15
C LEU A 18 8.64 -2.91 -6.76
N CYS A 19 8.88 -4.21 -6.56
CA CYS A 19 10.19 -4.73 -6.19
C CYS A 19 11.20 -4.73 -7.36
N ARG A 20 10.77 -4.82 -8.62
CA ARG A 20 11.66 -4.91 -9.80
C ARG A 20 11.90 -3.57 -10.47
N ASP A 21 10.83 -2.85 -10.81
CA ASP A 21 10.89 -1.61 -11.59
C ASP A 21 11.02 -0.37 -10.68
N HIS A 22 10.41 -0.40 -9.49
CA HIS A 22 10.39 0.75 -8.56
C HIS A 22 11.20 0.50 -7.27
N THR A 23 12.38 -0.12 -7.42
CA THR A 23 13.29 -0.47 -6.31
C THR A 23 13.64 0.70 -5.38
N VAL A 24 13.75 1.92 -5.92
CA VAL A 24 14.03 3.13 -5.15
C VAL A 24 12.89 3.44 -4.18
N ILE A 25 11.65 3.40 -4.68
CA ILE A 25 10.45 3.66 -3.88
C ILE A 25 10.27 2.55 -2.85
N HIS A 26 10.44 1.29 -3.26
CA HIS A 26 10.39 0.14 -2.35
C HIS A 26 11.41 0.27 -1.22
N SER A 27 12.67 0.56 -1.53
CA SER A 27 13.73 0.73 -0.52
C SER A 27 13.43 1.89 0.42
N LYS A 28 12.94 3.01 -0.12
CA LYS A 28 12.54 4.17 0.69
C LYS A 28 11.37 3.84 1.62
N ALA A 29 10.37 3.12 1.13
CA ALA A 29 9.23 2.69 1.93
C ALA A 29 9.67 1.79 3.11
N ILE A 30 10.67 0.93 2.89
CA ILE A 30 11.25 0.11 3.96
C ILE A 30 12.01 0.98 4.97
N GLN A 31 12.91 1.83 4.50
CA GLN A 31 13.76 2.68 5.34
C GLN A 31 12.93 3.59 6.26
N GLU A 32 11.87 4.17 5.70
CA GLU A 32 11.00 5.11 6.39
C GLU A 32 9.79 4.42 7.06
N SER A 33 9.74 3.08 7.07
CA SER A 33 8.66 2.28 7.65
C SER A 33 7.25 2.68 7.16
N TRP A 34 7.14 2.99 5.86
CA TRP A 34 5.87 3.27 5.20
C TRP A 34 5.04 1.99 5.02
N ILE A 35 3.74 2.17 4.76
CA ILE A 35 2.81 1.06 4.52
C ILE A 35 2.54 0.95 3.02
N ILE A 36 2.63 -0.24 2.46
CA ILE A 36 2.43 -0.47 1.02
C ILE A 36 1.09 -1.20 0.81
N CYS A 37 0.09 -0.53 0.25
CA CYS A 37 -1.20 -1.15 -0.04
C CYS A 37 -1.15 -1.95 -1.34
N ILE A 38 -1.23 -3.27 -1.25
CA ILE A 38 -1.23 -4.13 -2.44
C ILE A 38 -2.66 -4.43 -2.88
N PRO A 39 -3.07 -4.05 -4.12
CA PRO A 39 -4.38 -4.39 -4.63
C PRO A 39 -4.51 -5.89 -4.84
N ARG A 40 -5.72 -6.41 -4.69
CA ARG A 40 -6.02 -7.82 -4.95
C ARG A 40 -5.71 -8.17 -6.41
N ARG A 41 -5.18 -9.36 -6.64
CA ARG A 41 -4.96 -9.90 -7.99
C ARG A 41 -6.24 -9.83 -8.83
N GLY A 42 -6.13 -9.25 -10.03
CA GLY A 42 -7.25 -9.03 -10.95
C GLY A 42 -8.15 -7.82 -10.64
N SER A 43 -7.92 -7.10 -9.54
CA SER A 43 -8.57 -5.79 -9.30
C SER A 43 -7.86 -4.62 -9.99
N TYR A 44 -6.65 -4.84 -10.49
CA TYR A 44 -5.84 -3.86 -11.18
C TYR A 44 -5.39 -4.44 -12.54
N PRO A 45 -5.44 -3.66 -13.64
CA PRO A 45 -4.98 -4.13 -14.94
C PRO A 45 -3.46 -4.36 -14.93
N ASP A 46 -3.05 -5.56 -15.30
CA ASP A 46 -1.67 -6.05 -15.19
C ASP A 46 -0.65 -5.25 -16.02
N ASP A 47 -1.11 -4.58 -17.07
CA ASP A 47 -0.26 -4.08 -18.17
C ASP A 47 0.25 -2.64 -17.97
N LEU A 48 -0.27 -1.88 -17.00
CA LEU A 48 -0.11 -0.42 -16.93
C LEU A 48 0.04 0.13 -15.50
N ILE A 49 0.90 -0.48 -14.68
CA ILE A 49 1.25 0.09 -13.38
C ILE A 49 2.22 1.26 -13.59
N SER A 50 1.76 2.49 -13.40
CA SER A 50 2.61 3.69 -13.42
C SER A 50 3.25 3.95 -12.06
N GLU A 51 4.31 4.77 -12.04
CA GLU A 51 4.87 5.28 -10.78
C GLU A 51 3.85 6.08 -9.95
N ASP A 52 2.92 6.77 -10.62
CA ASP A 52 1.84 7.51 -9.97
C ASP A 52 0.87 6.55 -9.25
N ASP A 53 0.54 5.42 -9.89
CA ASP A 53 -0.26 4.37 -9.29
C ASP A 53 0.45 3.75 -8.08
N ILE A 54 1.73 3.42 -8.20
CA ILE A 54 2.54 2.96 -7.06
C ILE A 54 2.49 3.98 -5.92
N SER A 55 2.70 5.25 -6.23
CA SER A 55 2.75 6.34 -5.25
C SER A 55 1.40 6.55 -4.55
N ALA A 56 0.28 6.35 -5.25
CA ALA A 56 -1.06 6.41 -4.67
C ALA A 56 -1.33 5.24 -3.68
N HIS A 57 -0.62 4.13 -3.84
CA HIS A 57 -0.76 2.94 -2.99
C HIS A 57 0.22 2.90 -1.81
N ILE A 58 1.15 3.85 -1.71
CA ILE A 58 2.10 3.93 -0.59
C ILE A 58 1.59 4.94 0.42
N LEU A 59 1.39 4.50 1.66
CA LEU A 59 0.90 5.30 2.77
C LEU A 59 2.04 5.68 3.71
N ILE A 60 2.26 6.98 3.84
CA ILE A 60 3.19 7.61 4.77
C ILE A 60 2.44 7.91 6.07
N PRO A 61 2.88 7.39 7.23
CA PRO A 61 2.23 7.68 8.51
C PRO A 61 2.35 9.16 8.87
N ASP A 62 1.22 9.80 9.19
CA ASP A 62 1.19 11.16 9.71
C ASP A 62 1.30 11.11 11.24
N GLU A 63 2.51 11.30 11.78
CA GLU A 63 2.79 11.20 13.22
C GLU A 63 2.11 12.30 14.07
N LEU A 64 1.48 13.29 13.43
CA LEU A 64 0.95 14.48 14.09
C LEU A 64 -0.41 14.27 14.78
N GLN A 65 -1.16 13.21 14.46
CA GLN A 65 -2.51 13.00 15.00
C GLN A 65 -2.60 11.80 15.96
N SER A 66 -2.48 12.09 17.27
CA SER A 66 -2.46 11.15 18.40
C SER A 66 -3.74 10.34 18.67
N GLY A 67 -4.49 9.90 17.66
CA GLY A 67 -5.69 9.06 17.92
C GLY A 67 -6.33 8.39 16.71
N ALA A 68 -6.17 8.95 15.51
CA ALA A 68 -6.59 8.31 14.27
C ALA A 68 -5.34 8.02 13.45
N ARG A 69 -5.17 6.78 12.97
CA ARG A 69 -4.11 6.40 12.04
C ARG A 69 -4.37 7.10 10.70
N SER A 70 -3.91 8.34 10.63
CA SER A 70 -3.95 9.18 9.44
C SER A 70 -2.67 8.94 8.66
N PHE A 71 -2.81 8.90 7.35
CA PHE A 71 -1.73 8.69 6.42
C PHE A 71 -1.86 9.69 5.28
N GLN A 72 -0.75 9.92 4.59
CA GLN A 72 -0.73 10.59 3.32
C GLN A 72 -0.17 9.63 2.28
N THR A 73 -0.80 9.52 1.11
CA THR A 73 -0.21 8.76 0.02
C THR A 73 1.07 9.45 -0.46
N LEU A 74 2.00 8.72 -1.07
CA LEU A 74 3.17 9.35 -1.70
C LEU A 74 2.74 10.29 -2.85
N ALA A 75 1.59 10.06 -3.47
CA ALA A 75 0.94 10.96 -4.42
C ALA A 75 0.27 12.20 -3.77
N GLY A 76 0.28 12.31 -2.44
CA GLY A 76 -0.18 13.48 -1.69
C GLY A 76 -1.62 13.43 -1.19
N GLN A 77 -2.37 12.35 -1.43
CA GLN A 77 -3.77 12.20 -1.01
C GLN A 77 -3.89 11.85 0.47
N ARG A 78 -4.92 12.33 1.15
CA ARG A 78 -5.09 12.07 2.59
C ARG A 78 -5.89 10.78 2.80
N VAL A 79 -5.37 9.90 3.64
CA VAL A 79 -5.98 8.60 3.94
C VAL A 79 -6.19 8.45 5.43
N GLU A 80 -7.38 8.01 5.81
CA GLU A 80 -7.71 7.73 7.20
C GLU A 80 -8.04 6.25 7.37
N LEU A 81 -7.37 5.57 8.31
CA LEU A 81 -7.66 4.19 8.66
C LEU A 81 -8.47 4.14 9.94
N LYS A 82 -9.74 3.72 9.84
CA LYS A 82 -10.62 3.52 10.99
C LYS A 82 -11.30 2.16 10.88
N ASN A 83 -11.22 1.33 11.92
CA ASN A 83 -11.87 0.01 11.95
C ASN A 83 -11.56 -0.87 10.71
N ARG A 84 -10.29 -0.89 10.26
CA ARG A 84 -9.85 -1.58 9.03
C ARG A 84 -10.50 -1.06 7.73
N LEU A 85 -11.07 0.13 7.75
CA LEU A 85 -11.58 0.81 6.56
C LEU A 85 -10.65 1.98 6.24
N LEU A 86 -9.98 1.89 5.09
CA LEU A 86 -9.19 2.95 4.49
C LEU A 86 -10.17 3.91 3.80
N THR A 87 -10.15 5.17 4.21
CA THR A 87 -10.92 6.25 3.59
C THR A 87 -9.95 7.19 2.92
N ILE A 88 -9.90 7.16 1.59
CA ILE A 88 -9.04 8.00 0.76
C ILE A 88 -9.88 9.21 0.35
N LYS A 89 -9.46 10.40 0.78
CA LYS A 89 -10.12 11.66 0.44
C LYS A 89 -9.33 12.36 -0.65
N ASP A 90 -9.94 12.43 -1.83
CA ASP A 90 -9.50 13.24 -2.95
C ASP A 90 -10.41 14.47 -3.09
N GLU A 91 -9.96 15.53 -3.77
CA GLU A 91 -10.74 16.75 -3.98
C GLU A 91 -12.08 16.48 -4.70
N LYS A 92 -12.12 15.44 -5.56
CA LYS A 92 -13.29 15.12 -6.38
C LYS A 92 -14.11 13.94 -5.87
N GLN A 93 -13.49 13.04 -5.09
CA GLN A 93 -14.12 11.79 -4.69
C GLN A 93 -13.58 11.26 -3.36
N THR A 94 -14.44 10.57 -2.62
CA THR A 94 -14.02 9.79 -1.45
C THR A 94 -14.13 8.32 -1.81
N THR A 95 -13.00 7.62 -1.79
CA THR A 95 -12.95 6.18 -2.06
C THR A 95 -12.69 5.44 -0.75
N MET A 96 -13.43 4.36 -0.53
CA MET A 96 -13.28 3.53 0.67
C MET A 96 -12.84 2.13 0.26
N SER A 97 -11.81 1.62 0.92
CA SER A 97 -11.33 0.25 0.74
C SER A 97 -11.17 -0.44 2.09
N ARG A 98 -11.52 -1.72 2.16
CA ARG A 98 -11.37 -2.50 3.39
C ARG A 98 -9.98 -3.12 3.41
N LEU A 99 -9.24 -2.86 4.48
CA LEU A 99 -7.99 -3.55 4.78
C LEU A 99 -8.32 -5.02 5.09
N LEU A 100 -7.85 -5.92 4.23
CA LEU A 100 -8.15 -7.35 4.32
C LEU A 100 -7.22 -8.05 5.32
N PHE A 101 -5.94 -7.71 5.29
CA PHE A 101 -4.89 -8.24 6.14
C PHE A 101 -3.73 -7.25 6.24
N GLU A 102 -2.80 -7.54 7.15
CA GLU A 102 -1.55 -6.80 7.35
C GLU A 102 -0.45 -7.84 7.49
N GLU A 103 0.58 -7.78 6.65
CA GLU A 103 1.71 -8.68 6.69
C GLU A 103 2.99 -7.91 7.02
N THR A 104 3.88 -8.53 7.81
CA THR A 104 5.16 -7.92 8.21
C THR A 104 6.28 -8.66 7.51
N PHE A 105 7.02 -7.92 6.69
CA PHE A 105 8.19 -8.43 5.98
C PHE A 105 9.48 -7.94 6.64
N TYR A 106 10.54 -8.71 6.42
CA TYR A 106 11.90 -8.33 6.77
C TYR A 106 12.70 -8.18 5.48
N SER A 107 13.34 -7.04 5.33
CA SER A 107 14.35 -6.85 4.28
C SER A 107 15.64 -7.62 4.60
N ASP A 108 16.55 -7.70 3.63
CA ASP A 108 17.87 -8.36 3.78
C ASP A 108 18.69 -7.77 4.95
N ASP A 109 18.50 -6.48 5.25
CA ASP A 109 19.13 -5.77 6.38
C ASP A 109 18.38 -5.96 7.72
N LEU A 110 17.44 -6.92 7.81
CA LEU A 110 16.55 -7.16 8.95
C LEU A 110 15.62 -5.98 9.32
N ALA A 111 15.55 -4.93 8.49
CA ALA A 111 14.59 -3.86 8.68
C ALA A 111 13.17 -4.37 8.40
N LYS A 112 12.25 -4.10 9.34
CA LYS A 112 10.85 -4.53 9.29
C LYS A 112 10.00 -3.52 8.52
N TYR A 113 9.12 -3.98 7.65
CA TYR A 113 8.12 -3.14 6.99
C TYR A 113 6.77 -3.85 6.89
N ARG A 114 5.70 -3.06 6.75
CA ARG A 114 4.31 -3.57 6.74
C ARG A 114 3.69 -3.36 5.37
N VAL A 115 3.04 -4.42 4.90
CA VAL A 115 2.30 -4.48 3.64
C VAL A 115 0.84 -4.79 3.95
#